data_AF-A0A7C5U609-F1
#
_entry.id   AF-A0A7C5U609-F1
#
_cell.length_a   1.000
_cell.length_b   1.000
_cell.length_c   1.000
_cell.angle_alpha   90.00
_cell.angle_beta   90.00
_cell.angle_gamma   90.00
#
_symmetry.space_group_name_H-M   'P 1'
#
loop_
_entity.id
_entity.type
_entity.pdbx_description
1 polymer ?
#
loop_
_entity_poly.entity_id
_entity_poly.type
_entity_poly.pdbx_seq_one_letter_code
_entity_poly.pdbx_strand_id
1 'polypeptide(L)'
;IMQKYSLTPGELHSRLQIADWLLYSLHEIALVIRKKGILTPLKKLRVRIEKGVREELLPLVTLEGIGRVRARKLYNAGFRLLEDLREAPVESIARIVGEKIAIKIKSQLEGKKETKERQTSLL
;
A
#
# COMPACT_ATOMS: atom_id res chain seq x y z
N ILE A 1 -0.94 16.14 -12.16
CA ILE A 1 0.22 16.65 -11.38
C ILE A 1 1.15 17.42 -12.30
N MET A 2 1.73 16.77 -13.31
CA MET A 2 2.67 17.40 -14.25
C MET A 2 2.13 18.67 -14.90
N GLN A 3 0.95 18.63 -15.52
CA GLN A 3 0.32 19.83 -16.11
C GLN A 3 -0.05 20.89 -15.07
N LYS A 4 -0.59 20.47 -13.91
CA LYS A 4 -1.06 21.39 -12.87
C LYS A 4 0.07 22.19 -12.21
N TYR A 5 1.25 21.56 -12.07
CA TYR A 5 2.39 22.14 -11.35
C TYR A 5 3.60 22.40 -12.26
N SER A 6 3.45 22.26 -13.59
CA SER A 6 4.51 22.40 -14.58
C SER A 6 5.78 21.58 -14.25
N LEU A 7 5.60 20.34 -13.78
CA LEU A 7 6.69 19.44 -13.38
C LEU A 7 6.94 18.37 -14.42
N THR A 8 8.21 18.01 -14.61
CA THR A 8 8.62 16.84 -15.39
C THR A 8 8.56 15.56 -14.53
N PRO A 9 8.52 14.36 -15.14
CA PRO A 9 8.51 13.11 -14.38
C PRO A 9 9.76 12.92 -13.51
N GLY A 10 10.92 13.32 -14.05
CA GLY A 10 12.21 13.24 -13.35
C GLY A 10 12.24 14.14 -12.13
N GLU A 11 11.79 15.38 -12.26
CA GLU A 11 11.73 16.31 -11.13
C GLU A 11 10.78 15.84 -10.03
N LEU A 12 9.63 15.25 -10.41
CA LEU A 12 8.73 14.62 -9.45
C LEU A 12 9.42 13.46 -8.71
N HIS A 13 10.16 12.62 -9.42
CA HIS A 13 10.93 11.53 -8.80
C HIS A 13 11.98 12.04 -7.82
N SER A 14 12.78 13.04 -8.21
CA SER A 14 13.79 13.64 -7.33
C SER A 14 13.15 14.23 -6.06
N ARG A 15 12.02 14.95 -6.18
CA ARG A 15 11.30 15.49 -5.03
C ARG A 15 10.74 14.39 -4.11
N LEU A 16 10.24 13.28 -4.67
CA LEU A 16 9.76 12.14 -3.89
C LEU A 16 10.90 11.45 -3.13
N GLN A 17 12.07 11.30 -3.74
CA GLN A 17 13.26 10.75 -3.08
C GLN A 17 13.73 11.62 -1.90
N ILE A 18 13.77 12.94 -2.10
CA ILE A 18 14.08 13.89 -1.02
C ILE A 18 13.06 13.77 0.12
N ALA A 19 11.77 13.68 -0.22
CA ALA A 19 10.71 13.54 0.78
C ALA A 19 10.84 12.23 1.59
N ASP A 20 11.17 11.10 0.97
CA ASP A 20 11.39 9.85 1.70
C ASP A 20 12.61 9.94 2.63
N TRP A 21 13.71 10.55 2.17
CA TRP A 21 14.89 10.76 2.99
C TRP A 21 14.60 11.65 4.22
N LEU A 22 13.86 12.75 4.04
CA LEU A 22 13.44 13.61 5.15
C LEU A 22 12.54 12.89 6.15
N LEU A 23 11.61 12.06 5.67
CA LEU A 23 10.74 11.27 6.53
C LEU A 23 11.50 10.18 7.29
N TYR A 24 12.52 9.57 6.67
CA TYR A 24 13.41 8.66 7.34
C TYR A 24 14.19 9.37 8.46
N SER A 25 14.83 10.50 8.16
CA SER A 25 15.54 11.30 9.16
C SER A 25 14.63 11.71 10.33
N LEU A 26 13.38 12.11 10.04
CA LEU A 26 12.40 12.42 11.07
C LEU A 26 12.01 11.19 11.92
N HIS A 27 11.91 10.00 11.33
CA HIS A 27 11.68 8.76 12.07
C HIS A 27 12.83 8.46 13.05
N GLU A 28 14.08 8.62 12.63
CA GLU A 28 15.25 8.40 13.49
C GLU A 28 15.33 9.44 14.62
N ILE A 29 15.09 10.71 14.32
CA ILE A 29 15.00 11.76 15.34
C ILE A 29 13.89 11.43 16.35
N ALA A 30 12.73 10.97 15.90
CA ALA A 30 11.61 10.59 16.76
C ALA A 30 11.96 9.46 17.74
N LEU A 31 12.80 8.51 17.31
CA LEU A 31 13.32 7.44 18.17
C LEU A 31 14.25 8.02 19.25
N VAL A 32 15.18 8.89 18.86
CA VAL A 32 16.15 9.52 19.77
C VAL A 32 15.44 10.35 20.85
N ILE A 33 14.46 11.17 20.47
CA ILE A 33 13.69 12.01 21.41
C ILE A 33 12.55 11.24 22.11
N ARG A 34 12.48 9.92 21.93
CA ARG A 34 11.48 9.00 22.53
C ARG A 34 10.02 9.37 22.24
N LYS A 35 9.73 10.07 21.15
CA LYS A 35 8.36 10.41 20.71
C LYS A 35 7.75 9.29 19.89
N LYS A 36 7.40 8.18 20.55
CA LYS A 36 6.88 6.98 19.88
C LYS A 36 5.53 7.19 19.15
N GLY A 37 4.71 8.15 19.61
CA GLY A 37 3.39 8.42 19.04
C GLY A 37 3.38 8.81 17.56
N ILE A 38 4.47 9.40 17.06
CA ILE A 38 4.56 9.85 15.65
C ILE A 38 5.11 8.78 14.71
N LEU A 39 5.69 7.69 15.24
CA LEU A 39 6.33 6.65 14.42
C LEU A 39 5.33 5.95 13.49
N THR A 40 4.13 5.64 13.99
CA THR A 40 3.09 4.96 13.18
C THR A 40 2.56 5.87 12.06
N PRO A 41 2.15 7.13 12.33
CA PRO A 41 1.85 8.09 11.27
C PRO A 41 2.97 8.27 10.24
N LEU A 42 4.23 8.34 10.68
CA LEU A 42 5.38 8.48 9.77
C LEU A 42 5.54 7.27 8.85
N LYS A 43 5.45 6.05 9.40
CA LYS A 43 5.51 4.81 8.60
C LYS A 43 4.41 4.78 7.55
N LYS A 44 3.17 5.11 7.93
CA LYS A 44 2.04 5.20 6.98
C LYS A 44 2.29 6.27 5.91
N LEU A 45 2.81 7.43 6.29
CA LEU A 45 3.09 8.52 5.36
C LEU A 45 4.17 8.13 4.34
N ARG A 46 5.25 7.46 4.76
CA ARG A 46 6.30 6.98 3.85
C ARG A 46 5.73 6.06 2.77
N VAL A 47 4.91 5.07 3.15
CA VAL A 47 4.25 4.17 2.18
C VAL A 47 3.33 4.95 1.23
N ARG A 48 2.61 5.96 1.75
CA ARG A 48 1.73 6.81 0.92
C ARG A 48 2.50 7.64 -0.10
N ILE A 49 3.68 8.16 0.25
CA ILE A 49 4.56 8.89 -0.68
C ILE A 49 5.08 7.93 -1.75
N GLU A 50 5.60 6.78 -1.35
CA GLU A 50 6.15 5.78 -2.25
C GLU A 50 5.12 5.29 -3.28
N LYS A 51 3.92 4.92 -2.82
CA LYS A 51 2.86 4.39 -3.69
C LYS A 51 1.99 5.48 -4.31
N GLY A 52 2.11 6.73 -3.88
CA GLY A 52 1.31 7.86 -4.33
C GLY A 52 -0.19 7.71 -4.00
N VAL A 53 -0.53 7.14 -2.84
CA VAL A 53 -1.92 6.84 -2.45
C VAL A 53 -2.36 7.56 -1.19
N ARG A 54 -3.68 7.62 -0.99
CA ARG A 54 -4.27 8.04 0.28
C ARG A 54 -4.28 6.88 1.27
N GLU A 55 -4.50 7.18 2.55
CA GLU A 55 -4.39 6.21 3.63
C GLU A 55 -5.36 5.03 3.51
N GLU A 56 -6.58 5.28 2.99
CA GLU A 56 -7.60 4.24 2.83
C GLU A 56 -7.21 3.13 1.85
N LEU A 57 -6.22 3.38 0.98
CA LEU A 57 -5.73 2.39 0.02
C LEU A 57 -4.53 1.58 0.54
N LEU A 58 -3.98 1.92 1.71
CA LEU A 58 -2.82 1.24 2.28
C LEU A 58 -2.98 -0.28 2.37
N PRO A 59 -4.13 -0.84 2.78
CA PRO A 59 -4.31 -2.30 2.80
C PRO A 59 -4.12 -2.92 1.42
N LEU A 60 -4.70 -2.31 0.38
CA LEU A 60 -4.73 -2.86 -0.98
C LEU A 60 -3.38 -2.78 -1.69
N VAL A 61 -2.62 -1.70 -1.49
CA VAL A 61 -1.31 -1.52 -2.14
C VAL A 61 -0.20 -2.41 -1.57
N THR A 62 -0.49 -3.18 -0.52
CA THR A 62 0.42 -4.22 -0.01
C THR A 62 0.42 -5.48 -0.87
N LEU A 63 -0.56 -5.61 -1.79
CA LEU A 63 -0.65 -6.71 -2.73
C LEU A 63 0.24 -6.44 -3.94
N GLU A 64 1.05 -7.43 -4.30
CA GLU A 64 1.91 -7.33 -5.47
C GLU A 64 1.07 -7.20 -6.75
N GLY A 65 1.48 -6.31 -7.64
CA GLY A 65 0.72 -5.99 -8.86
C GLY A 65 -0.41 -4.97 -8.66
N ILE A 66 -0.63 -4.49 -7.43
CA ILE A 66 -1.64 -3.48 -7.09
C ILE A 66 -0.99 -2.14 -6.78
N GLY A 67 -0.85 -1.32 -7.83
CA GLY A 67 -0.50 0.09 -7.71
C GLY A 67 -1.71 0.99 -7.46
N ARG A 68 -1.47 2.31 -7.40
CA ARG A 68 -2.48 3.35 -7.14
C ARG A 68 -3.78 3.21 -7.93
N VAL A 69 -3.70 2.94 -9.23
CA VAL A 69 -4.87 2.90 -10.12
C VAL A 69 -5.76 1.70 -9.79
N ARG A 70 -5.18 0.50 -9.69
CA ARG A 70 -5.93 -0.73 -9.37
C ARG A 70 -6.47 -0.69 -7.95
N ALA A 71 -5.69 -0.22 -6.97
CA ALA A 71 -6.15 -0.03 -5.60
C ALA A 71 -7.38 0.88 -5.54
N ARG A 72 -7.36 2.01 -6.26
CA ARG A 72 -8.51 2.92 -6.31
C ARG A 72 -9.74 2.28 -6.95
N LYS A 73 -9.57 1.52 -8.04
CA LYS A 73 -10.68 0.81 -8.71
C LYS A 73 -11.32 -0.21 -7.78
N LEU A 74 -10.50 -1.04 -7.11
CA LEU A 74 -10.99 -2.03 -6.13
C LEU A 74 -11.75 -1.37 -4.98
N TYR A 75 -11.17 -0.31 -4.39
CA TYR A 75 -11.80 0.44 -3.31
C TYR A 75 -13.17 1.01 -3.70
N ASN A 76 -13.25 1.59 -4.90
CA ASN A 76 -14.50 2.15 -5.42
C ASN A 76 -15.55 1.08 -5.72
N ALA A 77 -15.13 -0.16 -6.01
CA ALA A 77 -16.02 -1.31 -6.21
C ALA A 77 -16.44 -1.99 -4.90
N GLY A 78 -16.05 -1.45 -3.74
CA GLY A 78 -16.43 -1.97 -2.43
C GLY A 78 -15.36 -2.83 -1.75
N PHE A 79 -14.27 -3.18 -2.43
CA PHE A 79 -13.17 -3.94 -1.85
C PHE A 79 -12.19 -3.00 -1.13
N ARG A 80 -12.40 -2.79 0.18
CA ARG A 80 -11.64 -1.82 0.99
C ARG A 80 -10.57 -2.51 1.84
N LEU A 81 -10.83 -3.73 2.27
CA LEU A 81 -9.96 -4.55 3.10
C LEU A 81 -9.46 -5.78 2.33
N LEU A 82 -8.45 -6.45 2.90
CA LEU A 82 -7.93 -7.70 2.34
C LEU A 82 -8.95 -8.84 2.51
N GLU A 83 -9.77 -8.76 3.54
CA GLU A 83 -10.87 -9.68 3.86
C GLU A 83 -11.93 -9.66 2.75
N ASP A 84 -12.35 -8.47 2.29
CA ASP A 84 -13.31 -8.34 1.19
C ASP A 84 -12.84 -9.06 -0.08
N LEU A 85 -11.54 -8.98 -0.38
CA LEU A 85 -10.91 -9.68 -1.51
C LEU A 85 -10.77 -11.19 -1.26
N ARG A 86 -10.65 -11.61 0.01
CA ARG A 86 -10.56 -13.01 0.39
C ARG A 86 -11.91 -13.70 0.27
N GLU A 87 -13.01 -13.03 0.60
CA GLU A 87 -14.36 -13.59 0.54
C GLU A 87 -14.96 -13.52 -0.86
N ALA A 88 -14.62 -12.49 -1.64
CA ALA A 88 -15.19 -12.29 -2.97
C ALA A 88 -14.76 -13.37 -3.98
N PRO A 89 -15.64 -13.75 -4.92
CA PRO A 89 -15.29 -14.69 -5.99
C PRO A 89 -14.26 -14.08 -6.94
N VAL A 90 -13.37 -14.92 -7.51
CA VAL A 90 -12.24 -14.48 -8.34
C VAL A 90 -12.72 -13.67 -9.55
N GLU A 91 -13.85 -14.05 -10.12
CA GLU A 91 -14.48 -13.43 -11.28
C GLU A 91 -14.85 -11.97 -11.00
N SER A 92 -15.32 -11.66 -9.78
CA SER A 92 -15.67 -10.28 -9.39
C SER A 92 -14.45 -9.39 -9.33
N ILE A 93 -13.33 -9.92 -8.84
CA ILE A 93 -12.04 -9.21 -8.80
C ILE A 93 -11.47 -9.07 -10.22
N ALA A 94 -11.55 -10.14 -11.02
CA ALA A 94 -11.05 -10.19 -12.40
C ALA A 94 -11.70 -9.13 -13.31
N ARG A 95 -13.00 -8.85 -13.14
CA ARG A 95 -13.69 -7.77 -13.87
C ARG A 95 -13.06 -6.39 -13.66
N ILE A 96 -12.37 -6.17 -12.55
CA ILE A 96 -11.81 -4.86 -12.19
C ILE A 96 -10.33 -4.75 -12.57
N VAL A 97 -9.55 -5.80 -12.29
CA VAL A 97 -8.08 -5.76 -12.41
C VAL A 97 -7.51 -6.69 -13.47
N GLY A 98 -8.35 -7.54 -14.08
CA GLY A 98 -7.96 -8.59 -15.02
C GLY A 98 -7.71 -9.94 -14.34
N GLU A 99 -7.94 -11.01 -15.09
CA GLU A 99 -7.91 -12.41 -14.60
C GLU A 99 -6.58 -12.81 -13.96
N LYS A 100 -5.45 -12.59 -14.66
CA LYS A 100 -4.11 -12.90 -14.16
C LYS A 100 -3.82 -12.24 -12.80
N ILE A 101 -4.29 -11.01 -12.62
CA ILE A 101 -4.05 -10.26 -11.38
C ILE A 101 -5.00 -10.72 -10.28
N ALA A 102 -6.26 -11.01 -10.60
CA ALA A 102 -7.21 -11.56 -9.63
C ALA A 102 -6.74 -12.89 -9.04
N ILE A 103 -6.25 -13.80 -9.88
CA ILE A 103 -5.66 -15.08 -9.45
C ILE A 103 -4.44 -14.81 -8.55
N LYS A 104 -3.55 -13.90 -8.97
CA LYS A 104 -2.36 -13.53 -8.18
C LYS A 104 -2.71 -12.90 -6.83
N ILE A 105 -3.78 -12.09 -6.75
CA ILE A 105 -4.26 -11.53 -5.48
C ILE A 105 -4.71 -12.66 -4.56
N LYS A 106 -5.54 -13.59 -5.05
CA LYS A 106 -6.08 -14.70 -4.25
C LYS A 106 -4.99 -15.59 -3.69
N SER A 107 -4.05 -16.00 -4.54
CA SER A 107 -2.89 -16.79 -4.12
C SER A 107 -2.06 -16.10 -3.03
N GLN A 108 -1.83 -14.78 -3.13
CA GLN A 108 -1.13 -14.02 -2.08
C GLN A 108 -1.90 -13.98 -0.75
N LEU A 109 -3.22 -13.91 -0.80
CA LEU A 109 -4.07 -13.85 0.40
C LEU A 109 -4.17 -15.19 1.13
N GLU A 110 -4.04 -16.30 0.40
CA GLU A 110 -3.96 -17.67 0.92
C GLU A 110 -2.60 -17.92 1.58
N GLY A 111 -1.48 -17.61 0.91
CA GLY A 111 -0.14 -17.80 1.49
C GLY A 111 0.13 -16.94 2.75
N LYS A 112 -0.45 -15.72 2.81
CA LYS A 112 -0.41 -14.89 4.03
C LYS A 112 -1.20 -15.49 5.19
N LYS A 113 -2.24 -16.30 4.94
CA LYS A 113 -3.04 -16.97 5.98
C LYS A 113 -2.21 -18.05 6.68
N GLU A 114 -1.56 -18.90 5.90
CA GLU A 114 -0.70 -19.99 6.42
C GLU A 114 0.47 -19.46 7.25
N THR A 115 1.07 -18.34 6.82
CA THR A 115 2.19 -17.72 7.54
C THR A 115 1.75 -17.15 8.89
N LYS A 116 0.55 -16.55 8.95
CA LYS A 116 0.00 -15.97 10.18
C LYS A 116 -0.45 -17.05 11.16
N GLU A 117 -1.04 -18.14 10.67
CA GLU A 117 -1.41 -19.31 11.48
C GLU A 117 -0.17 -19.99 12.07
N ARG A 118 0.89 -20.20 11.27
CA ARG A 118 2.17 -20.75 11.75
C ARG A 118 2.84 -19.89 12.83
N GLN A 119 2.82 -18.57 12.69
CA GLN A 119 3.36 -17.66 13.72
C GLN A 119 2.55 -17.68 15.02
N THR A 120 1.23 -17.90 14.93
CA THR A 120 0.36 -17.96 16.11
C THR A 120 0.52 -19.28 16.86
N SER A 121 0.83 -20.38 16.16
CA SER A 121 1.13 -21.69 16.76
C SER A 121 2.54 -21.81 17.38
N LEU A 122 3.43 -20.85 17.11
CA LEU A 122 4.80 -20.81 17.63
C LEU A 122 4.95 -19.89 18.85
N LEU A 123 3.85 -19.25 19.28
CA LEU A 123 3.74 -18.42 20.49
C LEU A 123 2.91 -19.16 21.54
#